data_AF-A0A7L1VSM7-F1
#
_entry.id   AF-A0A7L1VSM7-F1
#
_cell.length_a   1.000
_cell.length_b   1.000
_cell.length_c   1.000
_cell.angle_alpha   90.00
_cell.angle_beta   90.00
_cell.angle_gamma   90.00
#
_symmetry.space_group_name_H-M   'P 1'
#
loop_
_entity.id
_entity.type
_entity.pdbx_description
1 polymer ?
#
loop_
_entity_poly.entity_id
_entity_poly.type
_entity_poly.pdbx_seq_one_letter_code
_entity_poly.pdbx_strand_id
1 'polypeptide(L)'
;RLSPQFLSLCAPLTQEHPEVLPFLSSRHLRAHPDFRGSAEFRNILGRLLRRVRGRRRKVYVYINELCTVLKARAQRRRLALRAPGACRDREETAPSQHPSAPSQCSSVPSQYPGAPSQHPSAPSQHPSAPSQHPTAPPSSSSRPHPDSAVSSAPSPRRAGGSRRQIRHLEHLLRVYAGEIRRLQERELDLAELDSADSPYLQENRLKRRMMRIFRRLCQLKECSSLTGRVLEQRIHFRGTRYPEVNRSIERFINRPDAFPDYSDILREIRGASARHGLGLGRRQMENMAQEAFREVGNRLQERRHLDLVYNFGSHLTDQYRPGEN
;
A
#
# COMPACT_ATOMS: atom_id res chain seq x y z
N ARG A 1 34.52 -12.96 -11.57
CA ARG A 1 35.09 -11.92 -10.67
C ARG A 1 34.71 -10.55 -11.26
N LEU A 2 34.72 -9.45 -10.50
CA LEU A 2 34.61 -8.12 -11.10
C LEU A 2 35.83 -7.90 -12.00
N SER A 3 35.69 -7.25 -13.16
CA SER A 3 36.82 -7.10 -14.08
C SER A 3 37.90 -6.21 -13.43
N PRO A 4 39.16 -6.67 -13.31
CA PRO A 4 40.25 -5.85 -12.77
C PRO A 4 40.46 -4.58 -13.61
N GLN A 5 40.15 -4.62 -14.91
CA GLN A 5 40.20 -3.46 -15.80
C GLN A 5 39.20 -2.34 -15.39
N PHE A 6 38.07 -2.68 -14.75
CA PHE A 6 37.11 -1.67 -14.28
C PHE A 6 37.59 -1.03 -12.99
N LEU A 7 38.09 -1.82 -12.03
CA LEU A 7 38.63 -1.32 -10.77
C LEU A 7 39.87 -0.43 -11.00
N SER A 8 40.79 -0.87 -11.87
CA SER A 8 41.97 -0.08 -12.26
C SER A 8 41.60 1.24 -12.94
N LEU A 9 40.55 1.28 -13.76
CA LEU A 9 40.08 2.51 -14.41
C LEU A 9 39.38 3.47 -13.43
N CYS A 10 38.67 2.94 -12.44
CA CYS A 10 37.96 3.73 -11.44
C CYS A 10 38.89 4.25 -10.33
N ALA A 11 39.94 3.51 -9.94
CA ALA A 11 40.83 3.90 -8.84
C ALA A 11 41.43 5.32 -8.93
N PRO A 12 42.02 5.77 -10.05
CA PRO A 12 42.52 7.14 -10.17
C PRO A 12 41.40 8.20 -10.30
N LEU A 13 40.13 7.77 -10.38
CA LEU A 13 38.96 8.66 -10.48
C LEU A 13 38.12 8.70 -9.20
N THR A 14 38.42 7.86 -8.20
CA THR A 14 37.77 7.83 -6.89
C THR A 14 38.79 8.06 -5.76
N GLN A 15 39.83 8.87 -6.01
CA GLN A 15 40.89 9.15 -5.03
C GLN A 15 40.37 9.84 -3.76
N GLU A 16 39.34 10.69 -3.89
CA GLU A 16 38.69 11.35 -2.74
C GLU A 16 37.90 10.37 -1.86
N HIS A 17 37.46 9.24 -2.41
CA HIS A 17 36.66 8.23 -1.71
C HIS A 17 37.11 6.79 -2.07
N PRO A 18 38.27 6.34 -1.56
CA PRO A 18 38.84 5.03 -1.89
C PRO A 18 37.96 3.86 -1.46
N GLU A 19 37.13 4.05 -0.42
CA GLU A 19 36.17 3.06 0.13
C GLU A 19 35.12 2.57 -0.89
N VAL A 20 34.90 3.32 -1.97
CA VAL A 20 33.92 2.98 -3.01
C VAL A 20 34.31 1.69 -3.75
N LEU A 21 35.61 1.38 -3.89
CA LEU A 21 36.09 0.18 -4.56
C LEU A 21 35.88 -1.12 -3.76
N PRO A 22 36.23 -1.22 -2.46
CA PRO A 22 35.87 -2.38 -1.63
C PRO A 22 34.35 -2.50 -1.45
N PHE A 23 33.61 -1.39 -1.31
CA PHE A 23 32.14 -1.42 -1.28
C PHE A 23 31.53 -2.03 -2.56
N LEU A 24 31.98 -1.59 -3.73
CA LEU A 24 31.55 -2.14 -5.02
C LEU A 24 31.91 -3.63 -5.16
N SER A 25 33.09 -4.02 -4.67
CA SER A 25 33.55 -5.42 -4.70
C SER A 25 32.70 -6.32 -3.79
N SER A 26 32.35 -5.84 -2.59
CA SER A 26 31.40 -6.50 -1.68
C SER A 26 30.00 -6.61 -2.28
N ARG A 27 29.48 -5.55 -2.89
CA ARG A 27 28.20 -5.55 -3.64
C ARG A 27 28.22 -6.56 -4.79
N HIS A 28 29.33 -6.70 -5.52
CA HIS A 28 29.47 -7.72 -6.57
C HIS A 28 29.51 -9.15 -6.00
N LEU A 29 30.15 -9.37 -4.85
CA LEU A 29 30.18 -10.69 -4.22
C LEU A 29 28.77 -11.16 -3.77
N ARG A 30 27.92 -10.21 -3.35
CA ARG A 30 26.52 -10.43 -2.94
C ARG A 30 25.52 -10.61 -4.11
N ALA A 31 25.95 -10.40 -5.36
CA ALA A 31 25.12 -10.66 -6.54
C ALA A 31 25.02 -12.16 -6.88
N HIS A 32 23.94 -12.58 -7.54
CA HIS A 32 23.74 -13.99 -7.90
C HIS A 32 24.91 -14.54 -8.74
N PRO A 33 25.45 -15.75 -8.47
CA PRO A 33 26.56 -16.31 -9.22
C PRO A 33 26.30 -16.35 -10.74
N ASP A 34 25.12 -16.82 -11.15
CA ASP A 34 24.74 -16.92 -12.57
C ASP A 34 24.72 -15.54 -13.24
N PHE A 35 24.20 -14.52 -12.55
CA PHE A 35 24.22 -13.15 -13.05
C PHE A 35 25.66 -12.64 -13.19
N ARG A 36 26.54 -12.93 -12.23
CA ARG A 36 27.96 -12.53 -12.27
C ARG A 36 28.75 -13.22 -13.39
N GLY A 37 28.30 -14.40 -13.86
CA GLY A 37 28.85 -15.10 -15.03
C GLY A 37 28.17 -14.74 -16.37
N SER A 38 27.00 -14.11 -16.34
CA SER A 38 26.15 -13.90 -17.51
C SER A 38 26.76 -12.98 -18.58
N ALA A 39 26.26 -13.12 -19.81
CA ALA A 39 26.50 -12.15 -20.88
C ALA A 39 25.87 -10.77 -20.56
N GLU A 40 24.72 -10.74 -19.88
CA GLU A 40 24.04 -9.51 -19.42
C GLU A 40 24.99 -8.65 -18.58
N PHE A 41 25.63 -9.23 -17.57
CA PHE A 41 26.57 -8.51 -16.70
C PHE A 41 27.81 -8.03 -17.45
N ARG A 42 28.38 -8.86 -18.35
CA ARG A 42 29.51 -8.46 -19.21
C ARG A 42 29.16 -7.29 -20.13
N ASN A 43 27.97 -7.29 -20.71
CA ASN A 43 27.47 -6.22 -21.57
C ASN A 43 27.26 -4.91 -20.80
N ILE A 44 26.69 -4.98 -19.59
CA ILE A 44 26.52 -3.82 -18.70
C ILE A 44 27.89 -3.25 -18.31
N LEU A 45 28.84 -4.09 -17.90
CA LEU A 45 30.18 -3.65 -17.52
C LEU A 45 30.94 -3.04 -18.72
N GLY A 46 30.82 -3.62 -19.92
CA GLY A 46 31.39 -3.09 -21.16
C GLY A 46 30.75 -1.76 -21.62
N ARG A 47 29.46 -1.53 -21.34
CA ARG A 47 28.81 -0.23 -21.52
C ARG A 47 29.35 0.81 -20.55
N LEU A 48 29.49 0.46 -19.28
CA LEU A 48 30.00 1.34 -18.24
C LEU A 48 31.47 1.70 -18.46
N LEU A 49 32.33 0.73 -18.83
CA LEU A 49 33.74 0.97 -19.19
C LEU A 49 33.88 2.04 -20.29
N ARG A 50 33.08 1.94 -21.36
CA ARG A 50 33.07 2.95 -22.44
C ARG A 50 32.60 4.33 -21.96
N ARG A 51 31.56 4.37 -21.12
CA ARG A 51 31.05 5.63 -20.52
C ARG A 51 32.06 6.29 -19.58
N VAL A 52 32.74 5.53 -18.72
CA VAL A 52 33.79 6.02 -17.83
C VAL A 52 34.95 6.59 -18.63
N ARG A 53 35.41 5.89 -19.68
CA ARG A 53 36.48 6.38 -20.58
C ARG A 53 36.11 7.70 -21.27
N GLY A 54 34.89 7.81 -21.80
CA GLY A 54 34.44 9.02 -22.51
C GLY A 54 34.04 10.20 -21.63
N ARG A 55 33.59 9.98 -20.39
CA ARG A 55 33.10 11.06 -19.48
C ARG A 55 33.52 10.81 -18.03
N ARG A 56 34.83 10.92 -17.77
CA ARG A 56 35.48 10.63 -16.48
C ARG A 56 34.84 11.35 -15.28
N ARG A 57 34.40 12.61 -15.45
CA ARG A 57 33.71 13.42 -14.41
C ARG A 57 32.40 12.81 -13.88
N LYS A 58 31.80 11.81 -14.54
CA LYS A 58 30.57 11.14 -14.10
C LYS A 58 30.81 9.74 -13.50
N VAL A 59 32.04 9.42 -13.08
CA VAL A 59 32.43 8.10 -12.54
C VAL A 59 31.50 7.60 -11.45
N TYR A 60 31.14 8.42 -10.45
CA TYR A 60 30.25 8.03 -9.36
C TYR A 60 28.83 7.69 -9.83
N VAL A 61 28.32 8.34 -10.89
CA VAL A 61 27.02 8.02 -11.50
C VAL A 61 27.07 6.62 -12.14
N TYR A 62 28.16 6.29 -12.81
CA TYR A 62 28.37 4.98 -13.44
C TYR A 62 28.61 3.86 -12.42
N ILE A 63 29.29 4.16 -11.31
CA ILE A 63 29.41 3.26 -10.17
C ILE A 63 28.04 3.05 -9.50
N ASN A 64 27.21 4.09 -9.36
CA ASN A 64 25.87 3.95 -8.79
C ASN A 64 24.91 3.18 -9.73
N GLU A 65 25.01 3.36 -11.06
CA GLU A 65 24.32 2.53 -12.06
C GLU A 65 24.67 1.04 -11.85
N LEU A 66 25.96 0.72 -11.67
CA LEU A 66 26.43 -0.63 -11.39
C LEU A 66 25.96 -1.17 -10.03
N CYS A 67 26.05 -0.38 -8.97
CA CYS A 67 25.59 -0.72 -7.63
C CYS A 67 24.07 -0.99 -7.59
N THR A 68 23.29 -0.26 -8.39
CA THR A 68 21.83 -0.45 -8.51
C THR A 68 21.51 -1.76 -9.20
N VAL A 69 22.17 -2.06 -10.32
CA VAL A 69 22.05 -3.36 -11.01
C VAL A 69 22.44 -4.53 -10.10
N LEU A 70 23.55 -4.41 -9.38
CA LEU A 70 24.01 -5.43 -8.43
C LEU A 70 23.05 -5.58 -7.23
N LYS A 71 22.42 -4.50 -6.74
CA LYS A 71 21.39 -4.54 -5.68
C LYS A 71 20.11 -5.24 -6.17
N ALA A 72 19.69 -4.98 -7.41
CA ALA A 72 18.51 -5.60 -8.02
C ALA A 72 18.67 -7.11 -8.27
N ARG A 73 19.89 -7.55 -8.61
CA ARG A 73 20.26 -8.96 -8.81
C ARG A 73 21.03 -9.57 -7.63
N ALA A 74 20.92 -8.95 -6.44
CA ALA A 74 21.49 -9.49 -5.21
C ALA A 74 20.78 -10.78 -4.81
N GLN A 75 21.50 -11.71 -4.19
CA GLN A 75 20.87 -12.83 -3.49
C GLN A 75 19.98 -12.27 -2.38
N ARG A 76 18.66 -12.22 -2.61
CA ARG A 76 17.70 -12.11 -1.51
C ARG A 76 17.86 -13.38 -0.69
N ARG A 77 18.61 -13.30 0.42
CA ARG A 77 18.54 -14.27 1.51
C ARG A 77 17.12 -14.23 2.09
N ARG A 78 16.18 -14.87 1.39
CA ARG A 78 14.92 -15.31 1.96
C ARG A 78 15.32 -16.40 2.93
N LEU A 79 15.49 -16.03 4.20
CA LEU A 79 15.64 -17.00 5.28
C LEU A 79 14.43 -17.93 5.22
N ALA A 80 14.64 -19.12 4.67
CA ALA A 80 13.65 -20.17 4.63
C ALA A 80 13.44 -20.65 6.06
N LEU A 81 12.33 -20.20 6.67
CA LEU A 81 11.78 -20.82 7.87
C LEU A 81 11.46 -22.28 7.52
N ARG A 82 12.36 -23.17 7.92
CA ARG A 82 12.22 -24.62 7.76
C ARG A 82 11.10 -25.11 8.67
N ALA A 83 9.97 -25.47 8.09
CA ALA A 83 8.94 -26.23 8.78
C ALA A 83 9.45 -27.67 9.05
N PRO A 84 9.08 -28.30 10.17
CA PRO A 84 9.47 -29.68 10.47
C PRO A 84 8.49 -30.69 9.88
N GLY A 85 9.00 -31.87 9.52
CA GLY A 85 8.20 -33.09 9.38
C GLY A 85 8.12 -33.68 7.96
N ALA A 86 8.95 -34.70 7.70
CA ALA A 86 8.52 -36.05 7.30
C ALA A 86 9.74 -36.92 6.94
N CYS A 87 9.93 -38.03 7.62
CA CYS A 87 10.88 -39.08 7.21
C CYS A 87 10.24 -40.01 6.17
N ARG A 88 11.04 -40.51 5.22
CA ARG A 88 10.94 -41.87 4.65
C ARG A 88 12.20 -42.20 3.85
N ASP A 89 12.71 -43.42 4.06
CA ASP A 89 14.01 -43.91 3.59
C ASP A 89 13.95 -44.77 2.31
N ARG A 90 15.14 -45.22 1.86
CA ARG A 90 15.51 -46.17 0.78
C ARG A 90 15.70 -45.56 -0.63
N GLU A 91 16.91 -45.56 -1.20
CA GLU A 91 17.68 -46.67 -1.85
C GLU A 91 17.08 -47.02 -3.24
N GLU A 92 17.81 -47.20 -4.37
CA GLU A 92 19.23 -47.55 -4.57
C GLU A 92 19.78 -47.18 -6.00
N THR A 93 21.12 -47.13 -6.15
CA THR A 93 21.99 -47.34 -7.36
C THR A 93 21.79 -46.68 -8.76
N ALA A 94 22.70 -45.74 -9.09
CA ALA A 94 23.73 -45.82 -10.17
C ALA A 94 23.36 -45.65 -11.71
N PRO A 95 24.31 -45.62 -12.68
CA PRO A 95 24.60 -44.36 -13.43
C PRO A 95 24.81 -44.44 -14.98
N SER A 96 24.74 -43.31 -15.72
CA SER A 96 25.62 -43.04 -16.90
C SER A 96 25.43 -41.72 -17.69
N GLN A 97 26.58 -41.13 -18.05
CA GLN A 97 26.97 -40.52 -19.35
C GLN A 97 26.41 -39.17 -19.89
N HIS A 98 27.38 -38.27 -20.11
CA HIS A 98 27.41 -37.06 -20.95
C HIS A 98 27.70 -37.42 -22.45
N PRO A 99 27.91 -36.49 -23.43
CA PRO A 99 27.67 -35.02 -23.51
C PRO A 99 27.00 -34.52 -24.84
N SER A 100 26.93 -33.19 -24.98
CA SER A 100 27.13 -32.39 -26.23
C SER A 100 25.93 -31.66 -26.87
N ALA A 101 26.23 -30.46 -27.38
CA ALA A 101 25.33 -29.44 -27.96
C ALA A 101 25.58 -29.33 -29.49
N PRO A 102 25.35 -28.22 -30.24
CA PRO A 102 24.65 -26.93 -30.00
C PRO A 102 23.78 -26.41 -31.17
N SER A 103 23.04 -25.30 -30.96
CA SER A 103 22.64 -24.23 -31.93
C SER A 103 21.79 -23.19 -31.15
N GLN A 104 22.06 -21.88 -31.06
CA GLN A 104 22.16 -20.81 -32.08
C GLN A 104 20.87 -20.71 -32.95
N CYS A 105 20.17 -19.60 -33.15
CA CYS A 105 20.23 -18.19 -32.68
C CYS A 105 18.79 -17.57 -32.85
N SER A 106 18.43 -16.31 -32.58
CA SER A 106 19.16 -15.06 -32.32
C SER A 106 18.31 -14.03 -31.50
N SER A 107 18.77 -12.78 -31.41
CA SER A 107 17.98 -11.53 -31.23
C SER A 107 18.09 -10.69 -32.54
N VAL A 108 17.40 -9.57 -32.85
CA VAL A 108 17.31 -8.24 -32.18
C VAL A 108 16.04 -7.44 -32.67
N PRO A 109 15.87 -6.07 -32.69
CA PRO A 109 14.80 -5.38 -31.93
C PRO A 109 13.81 -4.45 -32.71
N SER A 110 12.83 -3.87 -31.99
CA SER A 110 12.13 -2.61 -32.35
C SER A 110 11.59 -1.95 -31.06
N GLN A 111 12.04 -0.77 -30.59
CA GLN A 111 11.78 0.64 -31.00
C GLN A 111 10.41 1.26 -30.59
N TYR A 112 10.40 1.98 -29.45
CA TYR A 112 9.55 3.17 -29.09
C TYR A 112 7.99 3.05 -29.10
N PRO A 113 7.19 4.04 -28.65
CA PRO A 113 7.28 4.93 -27.47
C PRO A 113 5.96 5.00 -26.60
N GLY A 114 6.00 5.71 -25.46
CA GLY A 114 4.93 6.63 -24.96
C GLY A 114 3.50 6.18 -24.56
N ALA A 115 3.25 6.12 -23.24
CA ALA A 115 1.96 6.37 -22.52
C ALA A 115 0.72 5.47 -22.84
N PRO A 116 -0.43 5.68 -22.18
CA PRO A 116 -0.69 5.53 -20.74
C PRO A 116 -1.60 4.32 -20.42
N SER A 117 -1.47 3.72 -19.23
CA SER A 117 -2.28 2.56 -18.84
C SER A 117 -3.74 2.91 -18.51
N GLN A 118 -4.65 2.61 -19.43
CA GLN A 118 -6.06 2.35 -19.08
C GLN A 118 -6.22 0.88 -18.66
N HIS A 119 -6.91 0.62 -17.54
CA HIS A 119 -7.30 -0.72 -17.14
C HIS A 119 -8.79 -0.95 -17.49
N PRO A 120 -9.13 -1.99 -18.26
CA PRO A 120 -10.53 -2.33 -18.53
C PRO A 120 -11.16 -3.05 -17.33
N SER A 121 -12.39 -2.68 -17.00
CA SER A 121 -13.21 -3.36 -15.98
C SER A 121 -13.96 -4.54 -16.59
N ALA A 122 -13.79 -5.75 -16.03
CA ALA A 122 -14.63 -6.90 -16.36
C ALA A 122 -15.88 -6.94 -15.48
N PRO A 123 -17.07 -7.28 -16.02
CA PRO A 123 -18.32 -7.30 -15.25
C PRO A 123 -18.54 -8.64 -14.53
N SER A 124 -18.81 -8.59 -13.22
CA SER A 124 -19.36 -9.74 -12.49
C SER A 124 -20.88 -9.70 -12.52
N GLN A 125 -21.49 -10.62 -13.25
CA GLN A 125 -22.94 -10.82 -13.27
C GLN A 125 -23.37 -11.76 -12.13
N HIS A 126 -24.43 -11.40 -11.41
CA HIS A 126 -25.22 -12.33 -10.60
C HIS A 126 -26.68 -12.28 -11.10
N PRO A 127 -27.34 -13.42 -11.33
CA PRO A 127 -28.69 -13.46 -11.89
C PRO A 127 -29.76 -13.15 -10.83
N SER A 128 -30.76 -12.35 -11.22
CA SER A 128 -32.00 -12.16 -10.47
C SER A 128 -33.12 -12.95 -11.14
N ALA A 129 -33.78 -13.85 -10.40
CA ALA A 129 -34.99 -14.52 -10.86
C ALA A 129 -36.24 -13.69 -10.48
N PRO A 130 -37.31 -13.71 -11.30
CA PRO A 130 -38.50 -12.90 -11.06
C PRO A 130 -39.52 -13.60 -10.17
N SER A 131 -40.26 -12.81 -9.38
CA SER A 131 -41.55 -13.22 -8.81
C SER A 131 -42.62 -12.24 -9.28
N GLN A 132 -43.61 -12.75 -10.02
CA GLN A 132 -44.81 -12.00 -10.38
C GLN A 132 -45.88 -12.18 -9.31
N HIS A 133 -46.69 -11.16 -9.05
CA HIS A 133 -48.17 -11.15 -9.13
C HIS A 133 -48.75 -9.85 -8.53
N PRO A 134 -50.00 -9.45 -8.87
CA PRO A 134 -50.27 -8.06 -9.27
C PRO A 134 -51.05 -7.20 -8.27
N THR A 135 -51.12 -5.90 -8.59
CA THR A 135 -51.87 -4.83 -7.92
C THR A 135 -53.34 -4.75 -8.36
N ALA A 136 -54.27 -4.58 -7.41
CA ALA A 136 -55.46 -3.71 -7.52
C ALA A 136 -56.18 -3.51 -6.15
N PRO A 137 -56.87 -2.38 -5.89
CA PRO A 137 -57.52 -2.02 -4.59
C PRO A 137 -59.08 -2.10 -4.70
N PRO A 138 -59.97 -1.47 -3.87
CA PRO A 138 -59.77 -0.57 -2.70
C PRO A 138 -60.73 -0.76 -1.48
N SER A 139 -60.60 0.13 -0.46
CA SER A 139 -61.70 0.81 0.30
C SER A 139 -61.78 0.69 1.85
N SER A 140 -61.62 1.86 2.48
CA SER A 140 -62.37 2.43 3.64
C SER A 140 -62.43 1.79 5.06
N SER A 141 -61.96 2.60 6.02
CA SER A 141 -62.62 2.98 7.30
C SER A 141 -62.33 2.27 8.66
N SER A 142 -61.84 3.12 9.58
CA SER A 142 -62.21 3.26 11.03
C SER A 142 -61.84 2.23 12.12
N ARG A 143 -60.78 2.59 12.89
CA ARG A 143 -60.73 2.72 14.37
C ARG A 143 -60.69 1.41 15.24
N PRO A 144 -60.44 1.45 16.58
CA PRO A 144 -59.13 1.02 17.13
C PRO A 144 -59.16 -0.15 18.17
N HIS A 145 -57.95 -0.63 18.55
CA HIS A 145 -57.48 -1.28 19.81
C HIS A 145 -58.49 -1.94 20.79
N PRO A 146 -58.14 -3.11 21.42
CA PRO A 146 -56.92 -3.24 22.23
C PRO A 146 -56.23 -4.64 22.33
N ASP A 147 -55.11 -4.65 23.07
CA ASP A 147 -54.47 -5.72 23.84
C ASP A 147 -54.28 -7.15 23.28
N SER A 148 -53.01 -7.52 23.09
CA SER A 148 -52.53 -8.89 23.36
C SER A 148 -51.01 -8.96 23.60
N ALA A 149 -50.67 -9.29 24.85
CA ALA A 149 -49.47 -9.97 25.34
C ALA A 149 -48.14 -9.83 24.57
N VAL A 150 -47.22 -9.04 25.15
CA VAL A 150 -45.78 -9.12 24.87
C VAL A 150 -45.22 -10.47 25.32
N SER A 151 -44.92 -11.35 24.37
CA SER A 151 -44.02 -12.51 24.58
C SER A 151 -42.68 -12.25 23.91
N SER A 152 -41.89 -11.35 24.50
CA SER A 152 -40.50 -11.09 24.09
C SER A 152 -39.61 -12.23 24.57
N ALA A 153 -39.63 -13.36 23.84
CA ALA A 153 -38.64 -14.42 24.01
C ALA A 153 -37.23 -13.83 23.84
N PRO A 154 -36.28 -14.11 24.76
CA PRO A 154 -34.94 -13.56 24.64
C PRO A 154 -34.22 -14.21 23.47
N SER A 155 -34.08 -13.47 22.37
CA SER A 155 -33.20 -13.83 21.26
C SER A 155 -31.84 -14.28 21.80
N PRO A 156 -31.30 -15.43 21.36
CA PRO A 156 -30.06 -15.95 21.91
C PRO A 156 -28.96 -14.93 21.68
N ARG A 157 -28.51 -14.29 22.76
CA ARG A 157 -27.37 -13.38 22.74
C ARG A 157 -26.20 -14.15 22.15
N ARG A 158 -25.78 -13.78 20.94
CA ARG A 158 -24.60 -14.36 20.30
C ARG A 158 -23.47 -14.30 21.32
N ALA A 159 -22.91 -15.46 21.65
CA ALA A 159 -21.93 -15.55 22.71
C ALA A 159 -20.67 -14.80 22.24
N GLY A 160 -20.52 -13.56 22.70
CA GLY A 160 -19.36 -12.73 22.43
C GLY A 160 -18.06 -13.49 22.73
N GLY A 161 -17.00 -13.12 22.04
CA GLY A 161 -15.76 -13.89 22.01
C GLY A 161 -15.25 -14.30 23.39
N SER A 162 -14.68 -15.51 23.48
CA SER A 162 -14.25 -16.10 24.76
C SER A 162 -13.54 -15.08 25.65
N ARG A 163 -14.07 -14.85 26.87
CA ARG A 163 -13.56 -13.82 27.79
C ARG A 163 -12.06 -14.00 28.09
N ARG A 164 -11.55 -15.24 28.04
CA ARG A 164 -10.11 -15.55 28.15
C ARG A 164 -9.32 -15.05 26.93
N GLN A 165 -9.84 -15.26 25.73
CA GLN A 165 -9.24 -14.78 24.48
C GLN A 165 -9.21 -13.25 24.42
N ILE A 166 -10.29 -12.56 24.82
CA ILE A 166 -10.35 -11.10 24.88
C ILE A 166 -9.24 -10.57 25.81
N ARG A 167 -9.17 -11.05 27.05
CA ARG A 167 -8.13 -10.67 28.02
C ARG A 167 -6.70 -10.92 27.50
N HIS A 168 -6.47 -12.05 26.83
CA HIS A 168 -5.17 -12.38 26.25
C HIS A 168 -4.78 -11.40 25.13
N LEU A 169 -5.71 -11.06 24.23
CA LEU A 169 -5.46 -10.10 23.15
C LEU A 169 -5.27 -8.66 23.69
N GLU A 170 -6.00 -8.26 24.74
CA GLU A 170 -5.80 -6.98 25.43
C GLU A 170 -4.43 -6.90 26.12
N HIS A 171 -4.00 -7.97 26.78
CA HIS A 171 -2.64 -8.07 27.33
C HIS A 171 -1.58 -7.98 26.23
N LEU A 172 -1.77 -8.69 25.10
CA LEU A 172 -0.84 -8.66 23.97
C LEU A 172 -0.77 -7.27 23.30
N LEU A 173 -1.87 -6.51 23.24
CA LEU A 173 -1.83 -5.09 22.84
C LEU A 173 -0.94 -4.27 23.78
N ARG A 174 -1.05 -4.46 25.10
CA ARG A 174 -0.23 -3.73 26.08
C ARG A 174 1.25 -4.07 25.95
N VAL A 175 1.59 -5.35 25.75
CA VAL A 175 2.97 -5.80 25.50
C VAL A 175 3.52 -5.16 24.22
N TYR A 176 2.76 -5.15 23.13
CA TYR A 176 3.20 -4.52 21.87
C TYR A 176 3.31 -3.00 21.99
N ALA A 177 2.42 -2.33 22.75
CA ALA A 177 2.53 -0.90 23.00
C ALA A 177 3.81 -0.54 23.78
N GLY A 178 4.18 -1.34 24.79
CA GLY A 178 5.43 -1.17 25.52
C GLY A 178 6.68 -1.36 24.64
N GLU A 179 6.71 -2.43 23.84
CA GLU A 179 7.85 -2.69 22.93
C GLU A 179 7.94 -1.64 21.80
N ILE A 180 6.81 -1.11 21.32
CA ILE A 180 6.82 0.01 20.36
C ILE A 180 7.47 1.24 20.98
N ARG A 181 7.14 1.61 22.23
CA ARG A 181 7.78 2.75 22.91
C ARG A 181 9.29 2.57 23.05
N ARG A 182 9.72 1.38 23.50
CA ARG A 182 11.14 1.01 23.63
C ARG A 182 11.91 1.07 22.30
N LEU A 183 11.25 0.74 21.18
CA LEU A 183 11.85 0.85 19.84
C LEU A 183 11.87 2.29 19.31
N GLN A 184 10.92 3.14 19.73
CA GLN A 184 10.88 4.57 19.38
C GLN A 184 11.93 5.39 20.16
N GLU A 185 12.25 4.97 21.38
CA GLU A 185 13.33 5.55 22.21
C GLU A 185 14.73 5.10 21.80
N ARG A 186 14.85 4.05 20.96
CA ARG A 186 16.15 3.50 20.57
C ARG A 186 16.77 4.32 19.43
N GLU A 187 17.96 4.85 19.69
CA GLU A 187 18.82 5.46 18.67
C GLU A 187 19.24 4.43 17.60
N LEU A 188 19.33 4.88 16.34
CA LEU A 188 19.80 4.08 15.20
C LEU A 188 21.17 4.60 14.73
N ASP A 189 22.12 3.69 14.58
CA ASP A 189 23.38 4.01 13.91
C ASP A 189 23.27 3.92 12.37
N LEU A 190 24.32 4.38 11.67
CA LEU A 190 24.38 4.41 10.21
C LEU A 190 24.40 3.01 9.56
N ALA A 191 24.80 1.96 10.28
CA ALA A 191 24.79 0.59 9.79
C ALA A 191 23.41 -0.06 9.96
N GLU A 192 22.72 0.22 11.07
CA GLU A 192 21.35 -0.22 11.33
C GLU A 192 20.33 0.42 10.37
N LEU A 193 20.58 1.65 9.89
CA LEU A 193 19.77 2.30 8.84
C LEU A 193 19.65 1.46 7.55
N ASP A 194 20.71 0.73 7.16
CA ASP A 194 20.72 -0.15 5.97
C ASP A 194 20.34 -1.62 6.32
N SER A 195 20.02 -1.90 7.60
CA SER A 195 19.60 -3.22 8.09
C SER A 195 18.13 -3.51 7.84
N ALA A 196 17.83 -4.73 7.40
CA ALA A 196 16.44 -5.18 7.21
C ALA A 196 15.67 -5.31 8.53
N ASP A 197 16.37 -5.54 9.64
CA ASP A 197 15.80 -5.71 10.98
C ASP A 197 16.17 -4.53 11.89
N SER A 198 16.29 -3.32 11.32
CA SER A 198 16.46 -2.07 12.07
C SER A 198 15.31 -1.81 13.06
N PRO A 199 15.53 -1.11 14.18
CA PRO A 199 14.49 -0.83 15.17
C PRO A 199 13.23 -0.19 14.56
N TYR A 200 13.40 0.76 13.65
CA TYR A 200 12.32 1.39 12.87
C TYR A 200 11.48 0.40 12.04
N LEU A 201 12.14 -0.57 11.37
CA LEU A 201 11.42 -1.60 10.62
C LEU A 201 10.75 -2.63 11.54
N GLN A 202 11.31 -2.90 12.73
CA GLN A 202 10.66 -3.73 13.75
C GLN A 202 9.40 -3.06 14.31
N GLU A 203 9.47 -1.77 14.65
CA GLU A 203 8.37 -0.94 15.14
C GLU A 203 7.17 -0.98 14.16
N ASN A 204 7.43 -0.76 12.87
CA ASN A 204 6.42 -0.85 11.81
C ASN A 204 5.80 -2.26 11.70
N ARG A 205 6.59 -3.33 11.85
CA ARG A 205 6.07 -4.72 11.88
C ARG A 205 5.18 -4.96 13.12
N LEU A 206 5.52 -4.39 14.27
CA LEU A 206 4.71 -4.46 15.49
C LEU A 206 3.41 -3.65 15.37
N LYS A 207 3.46 -2.40 14.91
CA LYS A 207 2.26 -1.58 14.61
C LYS A 207 1.28 -2.31 13.67
N ARG A 208 1.79 -2.99 12.63
CA ARG A 208 0.98 -3.84 11.73
C ARG A 208 0.46 -5.15 12.36
N ARG A 209 1.07 -5.67 13.43
CA ARG A 209 0.53 -6.80 14.22
C ARG A 209 -0.53 -6.30 15.20
N MET A 210 -0.26 -5.19 15.89
CA MET A 210 -1.16 -4.51 16.82
C MET A 210 -2.51 -4.19 16.17
N MET A 211 -2.52 -3.60 14.97
CA MET A 211 -3.77 -3.28 14.25
C MET A 211 -4.57 -4.52 13.82
N ARG A 212 -3.92 -5.68 13.62
CA ARG A 212 -4.64 -6.96 13.37
C ARG A 212 -5.29 -7.49 14.65
N ILE A 213 -4.61 -7.37 15.79
CA ILE A 213 -5.18 -7.72 17.10
C ILE A 213 -6.36 -6.82 17.44
N PHE A 214 -6.24 -5.50 17.22
CA PHE A 214 -7.31 -4.53 17.43
C PHE A 214 -8.58 -4.89 16.62
N ARG A 215 -8.45 -5.13 15.30
CA ARG A 215 -9.58 -5.58 14.47
C ARG A 215 -10.20 -6.88 14.97
N ARG A 216 -9.40 -7.83 15.45
CA ARG A 216 -9.91 -9.08 16.03
C ARG A 216 -10.63 -8.85 17.36
N LEU A 217 -10.17 -7.92 18.18
CA LEU A 217 -10.86 -7.51 19.41
C LEU A 217 -12.20 -6.83 19.11
N CYS A 218 -12.26 -5.93 18.13
CA CYS A 218 -13.54 -5.33 17.67
C CYS A 218 -14.54 -6.41 17.25
N GLN A 219 -14.11 -7.40 16.45
CA GLN A 219 -14.94 -8.55 16.07
C GLN A 219 -15.44 -9.35 17.28
N LEU A 220 -14.55 -9.68 18.24
CA LEU A 220 -14.91 -10.49 19.41
C LEU A 220 -15.79 -9.73 20.42
N LYS A 221 -15.75 -8.39 20.43
CA LYS A 221 -16.57 -7.51 21.26
C LYS A 221 -17.83 -7.00 20.55
N GLU A 222 -18.07 -7.40 19.30
CA GLU A 222 -19.16 -6.90 18.44
C GLU A 222 -19.19 -5.36 18.31
N CYS A 223 -18.00 -4.73 18.33
CA CYS A 223 -17.83 -3.28 18.20
C CYS A 223 -17.32 -2.88 16.80
N SER A 224 -17.55 -1.62 16.43
CA SER A 224 -16.96 -1.04 15.22
C SER A 224 -15.42 -1.01 15.31
N SER A 225 -14.75 -1.02 14.14
CA SER A 225 -13.30 -0.84 14.04
C SER A 225 -12.87 0.62 13.82
N LEU A 226 -13.80 1.56 13.98
CA LEU A 226 -13.52 2.99 13.98
C LEU A 226 -12.63 3.34 15.18
N THR A 227 -11.69 4.26 14.96
CA THR A 227 -10.68 4.68 15.93
C THR A 227 -10.92 6.09 16.47
N GLY A 228 -11.93 6.81 15.98
CA GLY A 228 -12.22 8.19 16.36
C GLY A 228 -11.38 9.22 15.60
N ARG A 229 -10.69 8.79 14.53
CA ARG A 229 -9.82 9.66 13.73
C ARG A 229 -10.59 10.74 12.99
N VAL A 230 -9.94 11.86 12.74
CA VAL A 230 -10.54 12.99 12.00
C VAL A 230 -10.87 12.60 10.56
N LEU A 231 -10.10 11.69 9.94
CA LEU A 231 -10.45 11.11 8.62
C LEU A 231 -11.75 10.28 8.62
N GLU A 232 -12.18 9.75 9.76
CA GLU A 232 -13.43 8.99 9.88
C GLU A 232 -14.66 9.91 9.99
N GLN A 233 -14.46 11.20 10.25
CA GLN A 233 -15.54 12.18 10.35
C GLN A 233 -16.13 12.50 8.97
N ARG A 234 -17.46 12.45 8.89
CA ARG A 234 -18.22 12.69 7.66
C ARG A 234 -18.22 14.18 7.30
N ILE A 235 -17.72 14.52 6.12
CA ILE A 235 -17.84 15.87 5.56
C ILE A 235 -19.24 16.00 4.96
N HIS A 236 -20.05 16.93 5.47
CA HIS A 236 -21.32 17.30 4.84
C HIS A 236 -21.09 18.32 3.73
N PHE A 237 -21.79 18.16 2.61
CA PHE A 237 -21.68 19.07 1.47
C PHE A 237 -23.05 19.64 1.11
N ARG A 238 -23.15 20.97 1.09
CA ARG A 238 -24.39 21.73 0.79
C ARG A 238 -24.14 22.91 -0.15
N GLY A 239 -23.06 22.88 -0.94
CA GLY A 239 -22.64 24.01 -1.79
C GLY A 239 -23.58 24.33 -2.95
N THR A 240 -24.47 23.41 -3.35
CA THR A 240 -25.40 23.63 -4.48
C THR A 240 -26.85 23.76 -4.01
N ARG A 241 -27.70 24.40 -4.83
CA ARG A 241 -29.15 24.49 -4.62
C ARG A 241 -29.91 23.16 -4.83
N TYR A 242 -29.23 22.11 -5.32
CA TYR A 242 -29.84 20.83 -5.70
C TYR A 242 -29.48 19.74 -4.68
N PRO A 243 -30.41 19.32 -3.80
CA PRO A 243 -30.15 18.28 -2.80
C PRO A 243 -29.64 16.95 -3.40
N GLU A 244 -30.02 16.63 -4.62
CA GLU A 244 -29.65 15.42 -5.37
C GLU A 244 -28.14 15.42 -5.68
N VAL A 245 -27.65 16.55 -6.19
CA VAL A 245 -26.24 16.80 -6.46
C VAL A 245 -25.45 16.79 -5.15
N ASN A 246 -25.94 17.50 -4.13
CA ASN A 246 -25.32 17.54 -2.82
C ASN A 246 -25.16 16.13 -2.22
N ARG A 247 -26.21 15.29 -2.28
CA ARG A 247 -26.16 13.88 -1.84
C ARG A 247 -25.25 13.00 -2.68
N SER A 248 -24.99 13.30 -3.97
CA SER A 248 -24.03 12.53 -4.79
C SER A 248 -22.60 12.88 -4.43
N ILE A 249 -22.28 14.17 -4.36
CA ILE A 249 -20.95 14.66 -3.95
C ILE A 249 -20.64 14.21 -2.51
N GLU A 250 -21.57 14.36 -1.56
CA GLU A 250 -21.36 13.92 -0.17
C GLU A 250 -21.08 12.40 -0.07
N ARG A 251 -21.77 11.56 -0.85
CA ARG A 251 -21.49 10.11 -0.89
C ARG A 251 -20.16 9.76 -1.55
N PHE A 252 -19.64 10.64 -2.40
CA PHE A 252 -18.39 10.41 -3.12
C PHE A 252 -17.17 10.81 -2.26
N ILE A 253 -17.19 11.99 -1.65
CA ILE A 253 -16.09 12.54 -0.83
C ILE A 253 -15.86 11.79 0.50
N ASN A 254 -16.87 11.05 0.97
CA ASN A 254 -16.81 10.26 2.21
C ASN A 254 -16.48 8.77 1.97
N ARG A 255 -16.04 8.39 0.77
CA ARG A 255 -15.45 7.06 0.53
C ARG A 255 -14.04 6.98 1.14
N PRO A 256 -13.58 5.80 1.59
CA PRO A 256 -12.20 5.64 2.04
C PRO A 256 -11.22 6.02 0.94
N ASP A 257 -10.15 6.72 1.33
CA ASP A 257 -9.07 7.22 0.48
C ASP A 257 -9.48 8.12 -0.72
N ALA A 258 -10.74 8.56 -0.79
CA ALA A 258 -11.21 9.45 -1.84
C ALA A 258 -10.56 10.84 -1.76
N PHE A 259 -9.94 11.25 -2.86
CA PHE A 259 -9.54 12.62 -3.12
C PHE A 259 -9.88 12.94 -4.58
N PRO A 260 -11.03 13.59 -4.83
CA PRO A 260 -11.57 13.72 -6.17
C PRO A 260 -10.82 14.78 -6.96
N ASP A 261 -10.72 14.60 -8.28
CA ASP A 261 -10.35 15.70 -9.19
C ASP A 261 -11.60 16.49 -9.66
N TYR A 262 -11.37 17.57 -10.42
CA TYR A 262 -12.47 18.38 -10.99
C TYR A 262 -13.38 17.56 -11.92
N SER A 263 -12.81 16.64 -12.69
CA SER A 263 -13.55 15.80 -13.65
C SER A 263 -14.44 14.78 -12.94
N ASP A 264 -13.99 14.26 -11.79
CA ASP A 264 -14.78 13.38 -10.92
C ASP A 264 -16.00 14.11 -10.34
N ILE A 265 -15.82 15.33 -9.82
CA ILE A 265 -16.90 16.18 -9.31
C ILE A 265 -17.89 16.52 -10.43
N LEU A 266 -17.39 16.92 -11.61
CA LEU A 266 -18.22 17.19 -12.78
C LEU A 266 -18.97 15.94 -13.27
N ARG A 267 -18.36 14.75 -13.18
CA ARG A 267 -19.01 13.46 -13.49
C ARG A 267 -20.13 13.12 -12.51
N GLU A 268 -19.94 13.37 -11.21
CA GLU A 268 -21.00 13.20 -10.20
C GLU A 268 -22.16 14.19 -10.44
N ILE A 269 -21.88 15.46 -10.76
CA ILE A 269 -22.91 16.47 -11.07
C ILE A 269 -23.69 16.10 -12.33
N ARG A 270 -23.01 15.75 -13.43
CA ARG A 270 -23.65 15.28 -14.67
C ARG A 270 -24.48 14.02 -14.42
N GLY A 271 -23.95 13.08 -13.65
CA GLY A 271 -24.63 11.85 -13.28
C GLY A 271 -25.88 12.07 -12.42
N ALA A 272 -25.84 13.03 -11.48
CA ALA A 272 -27.00 13.42 -10.68
C ALA A 272 -28.05 14.17 -11.51
N SER A 273 -27.62 15.12 -12.37
CA SER A 273 -28.49 15.88 -13.28
C SER A 273 -29.28 14.96 -14.21
N ALA A 274 -28.59 14.00 -14.85
CA ALA A 274 -29.22 13.03 -15.75
C ALA A 274 -30.15 12.05 -15.02
N ARG A 275 -29.78 11.58 -13.81
CA ARG A 275 -30.62 10.67 -13.01
C ARG A 275 -31.89 11.30 -12.46
N HIS A 276 -31.89 12.61 -12.21
CA HIS A 276 -33.00 13.33 -11.58
C HIS A 276 -33.69 14.34 -12.51
N GLY A 277 -33.35 14.37 -13.80
CA GLY A 277 -34.00 15.23 -14.80
C GLY A 277 -33.83 16.73 -14.53
N LEU A 278 -32.73 17.17 -13.91
CA LEU A 278 -32.58 18.54 -13.38
C LEU A 278 -32.46 19.65 -14.45
N GLY A 279 -32.40 19.29 -15.75
CA GLY A 279 -32.36 20.25 -16.86
C GLY A 279 -31.13 21.16 -16.92
N LEU A 280 -30.07 20.87 -16.16
CA LEU A 280 -28.92 21.77 -16.00
C LEU A 280 -28.14 21.92 -17.32
N GLY A 281 -27.92 23.17 -17.73
CA GLY A 281 -27.10 23.48 -18.91
C GLY A 281 -25.62 23.17 -18.69
N ARG A 282 -24.89 22.87 -19.77
CA ARG A 282 -23.46 22.47 -19.69
C ARG A 282 -22.59 23.46 -18.90
N ARG A 283 -22.67 24.76 -19.22
CA ARG A 283 -21.94 25.83 -18.51
C ARG A 283 -22.32 25.93 -17.03
N GLN A 284 -23.59 25.72 -16.69
CA GLN A 284 -24.07 25.74 -15.31
C GLN A 284 -23.48 24.57 -14.50
N MET A 285 -23.41 23.37 -15.08
CA MET A 285 -22.76 22.22 -14.45
C MET A 285 -21.25 22.40 -14.31
N GLU A 286 -20.58 23.02 -15.29
CA GLU A 286 -19.14 23.31 -15.24
C GLU A 286 -18.80 24.35 -14.13
N ASN A 287 -19.56 25.43 -14.02
CA ASN A 287 -19.41 26.41 -12.93
C ASN A 287 -19.68 25.77 -11.55
N MET A 288 -20.79 25.03 -11.43
CA MET A 288 -21.16 24.30 -10.19
C MET A 288 -20.08 23.29 -9.79
N ALA A 289 -19.45 22.62 -10.75
CA ALA A 289 -18.34 21.70 -10.50
C ALA A 289 -17.09 22.43 -10.00
N GLN A 290 -16.80 23.63 -10.52
CA GLN A 290 -15.64 24.43 -10.12
C GLN A 290 -15.78 24.93 -8.67
N GLU A 291 -16.95 25.44 -8.30
CA GLU A 291 -17.27 25.87 -6.93
C GLU A 291 -17.25 24.68 -5.96
N ALA A 292 -17.95 23.59 -6.29
CA ALA A 292 -18.01 22.40 -5.46
C ALA A 292 -16.63 21.74 -5.28
N PHE A 293 -15.81 21.67 -6.35
CA PHE A 293 -14.45 21.14 -6.28
C PHE A 293 -13.56 21.96 -5.34
N ARG A 294 -13.64 23.30 -5.39
CA ARG A 294 -12.87 24.18 -4.49
C ARG A 294 -13.30 24.01 -3.03
N GLU A 295 -14.60 23.99 -2.75
CA GLU A 295 -15.11 23.82 -1.39
C GLU A 295 -14.75 22.44 -0.81
N VAL A 296 -14.98 21.38 -1.58
CA VAL A 296 -14.65 20.00 -1.20
C VAL A 296 -13.15 19.81 -1.02
N GLY A 297 -12.33 20.36 -1.93
CA GLY A 297 -10.88 20.29 -1.87
C GLY A 297 -10.33 20.91 -0.58
N ASN A 298 -10.80 22.12 -0.24
CA ASN A 298 -10.43 22.79 1.01
C ASN A 298 -10.80 21.94 2.23
N ARG A 299 -12.06 21.48 2.34
CA ARG A 299 -12.52 20.64 3.47
C ARG A 299 -11.77 19.32 3.59
N LEU A 300 -11.41 18.68 2.45
CA LEU A 300 -10.63 17.44 2.44
C LEU A 300 -9.17 17.67 2.85
N GLN A 301 -8.57 18.78 2.42
CA GLN A 301 -7.22 19.18 2.82
C GLN A 301 -7.17 19.50 4.31
N GLU A 302 -8.11 20.30 4.82
CA GLU A 302 -8.25 20.63 6.24
C GLU A 302 -8.44 19.38 7.09
N ARG A 303 -9.36 18.47 6.72
CA ARG A 303 -9.56 17.19 7.43
C ARG A 303 -8.28 16.34 7.47
N ARG A 304 -7.50 16.32 6.39
CA ARG A 304 -6.19 15.62 6.33
C ARG A 304 -5.11 16.30 7.17
N HIS A 305 -5.10 17.63 7.19
CA HIS A 305 -4.16 18.41 8.01
C HIS A 305 -4.44 18.23 9.50
N LEU A 306 -5.70 18.34 9.92
CA LEU A 306 -6.11 18.08 11.30
C LEU A 306 -5.83 16.63 11.72
N ASP A 307 -6.14 15.64 10.89
CA ASP A 307 -5.80 14.24 11.19
C ASP A 307 -4.29 14.03 11.35
N LEU A 308 -3.47 14.68 10.52
CA LEU A 308 -2.02 14.69 10.70
C LEU A 308 -1.64 15.30 12.05
N VAL A 309 -2.06 16.53 12.34
CA VAL A 309 -1.69 17.26 13.57
C VAL A 309 -2.10 16.51 14.84
N TYR A 310 -3.32 15.99 14.91
CA TYR A 310 -3.80 15.26 16.10
C TYR A 310 -3.23 13.84 16.25
N ASN A 311 -2.59 13.26 15.22
CA ASN A 311 -2.04 11.90 15.25
C ASN A 311 -0.55 11.87 14.86
N PHE A 312 0.15 13.00 14.99
CA PHE A 312 1.57 13.12 14.65
C PHE A 312 2.46 12.57 15.76
N GLY A 313 3.58 11.94 15.38
CA GLY A 313 4.67 11.63 16.29
C GLY A 313 4.39 10.47 17.28
N SER A 314 4.77 10.69 18.54
CA SER A 314 4.74 9.71 19.64
C SER A 314 4.83 10.40 21.01
N HIS A 315 4.89 9.62 22.09
CA HIS A 315 5.10 10.12 23.46
C HIS A 315 6.35 11.00 23.64
N LEU A 316 7.33 10.90 22.74
CA LEU A 316 8.52 11.76 22.72
C LEU A 316 8.25 13.18 22.17
N THR A 317 7.14 13.37 21.44
CA THR A 317 6.75 14.64 20.81
C THR A 317 5.47 15.25 21.37
N ASP A 318 4.68 14.49 22.15
CA ASP A 318 3.40 14.94 22.72
C ASP A 318 3.51 16.21 23.59
N GLN A 319 4.68 16.47 24.18
CA GLN A 319 4.96 17.63 25.03
C GLN A 319 5.61 18.81 24.27
N TYR A 320 5.92 18.65 22.98
CA TYR A 320 6.65 19.66 22.22
C TYR A 320 5.78 20.89 21.93
N ARG A 321 6.23 22.05 22.43
CA ARG A 321 5.61 23.36 22.15
C ARG A 321 6.52 24.19 21.25
N PRO A 322 6.10 24.50 20.00
CA PRO A 322 6.86 25.40 19.15
C PRO A 322 6.87 26.83 19.74
N GLY A 323 8.05 27.35 20.08
CA GLY A 323 8.24 28.76 20.48
C GLY A 323 8.42 29.04 21.97
N GLU A 324 8.46 28.02 22.84
CA GLU A 324 8.96 28.16 24.22
C GLU A 324 10.47 27.86 24.23
N ASN A 325 11.30 28.87 23.93
CA ASN A 325 12.77 28.88 24.02
C ASN A 325 13.26 30.30 24.38
#